data_AF-A0A4R9LS50-F1
#
_entry.id   AF-A0A4R9LS50-F1
#
_cell.length_a   1.000
_cell.length_b   1.000
_cell.length_c   1.000
_cell.angle_alpha   90.00
_cell.angle_beta   90.00
_cell.angle_gamma   90.00
#
_symmetry.space_group_name_H-M   'P 1'
#
loop_
_entity.id
_entity.type
_entity.pdbx_description
1 polymer ?
#
loop_
_entity_poly.entity_id
_entity_poly.type
_entity_poly.pdbx_seq_one_letter_code
_entity_poly.pdbx_strand_id
1 'polypeptide(L)'
;MLNLFLSLSVAVFFSFCSAGEVEDVDFIGKNKDRYVSTSDANAKILLAEIKSKETNYSSFKGEFSMNIQVFVPKKDNFAVDGKIFYSKESGLVKIQLMDTFFGLVFSELIASPTEIQIKPTSTNKVTTQPMGDLLLQDPNTKKSIQLPFPVIYQYLTGSFQPEITSSKARFLTKENRILLEKSDGAYEYFFEEGELGRIELVSPLRKLKAVSLVKEKDLKLKHPPKSILTKVIPLGEEKENVLILIKMKKVSKTEVPESVFRF
;
A
#
# COMPACT_ATOMS: atom_id res chain seq x y z
N MET A 1 28.27 -32.90 -39.16
CA MET A 1 27.00 -32.52 -38.50
C MET A 1 27.10 -32.52 -36.96
N LEU A 2 28.25 -32.15 -36.37
CA LEU A 2 28.44 -32.13 -34.91
C LEU A 2 28.75 -30.73 -34.34
N ASN A 3 28.88 -29.71 -35.21
CA ASN A 3 29.19 -28.33 -34.80
C ASN A 3 27.99 -27.39 -34.78
N LEU A 4 26.78 -27.88 -35.10
CA LEU A 4 25.54 -27.07 -35.07
C LEU A 4 24.77 -27.22 -33.75
N PHE A 5 25.05 -28.27 -32.98
CA PHE A 5 24.37 -28.56 -31.70
C PHE A 5 25.07 -27.95 -30.48
N LEU A 6 26.31 -27.49 -30.61
CA LEU A 6 27.03 -26.85 -29.49
C LEU A 6 26.78 -25.34 -29.39
N SER A 7 26.33 -24.70 -30.47
CA SER A 7 26.07 -23.25 -30.50
C SER A 7 24.67 -22.86 -30.01
N LEU A 8 23.75 -23.83 -29.88
CA LEU A 8 22.38 -23.55 -29.41
C LEU A 8 22.22 -23.67 -27.89
N SER A 9 23.16 -24.32 -27.20
CA SER A 9 23.09 -24.56 -25.75
C SER A 9 23.74 -23.46 -24.90
N VAL A 10 24.38 -22.45 -25.50
CA VAL A 10 25.00 -21.32 -24.79
C VAL A 10 24.12 -20.05 -24.83
N ALA A 11 23.09 -20.02 -25.68
CA ALA A 11 22.20 -18.86 -25.80
C ALA A 11 21.07 -18.78 -24.76
N VAL A 12 20.93 -19.78 -23.87
CA VAL A 12 19.84 -19.86 -22.87
C VAL A 12 20.26 -19.35 -21.48
N PHE A 13 21.50 -18.85 -21.30
CA PHE A 13 22.02 -18.49 -19.97
C PHE A 13 21.91 -17.01 -19.55
N PHE A 14 21.22 -16.16 -20.30
CA PHE A 14 20.99 -14.76 -19.91
C PHE A 14 19.52 -14.36 -19.92
N SER A 15 18.66 -15.18 -19.31
CA SER A 15 17.46 -14.62 -18.68
C SER A 15 17.89 -13.96 -17.37
N PHE A 16 18.49 -12.77 -17.47
CA PHE A 16 18.55 -11.86 -16.34
C PHE A 16 17.10 -11.63 -15.91
N CYS A 17 16.72 -12.22 -14.78
CA CYS A 17 15.54 -11.87 -14.02
C CYS A 17 15.76 -10.46 -13.45
N SER A 18 15.76 -9.46 -14.33
CA SER A 18 15.68 -8.06 -13.97
C SER A 18 14.28 -7.82 -13.46
N ALA A 19 14.13 -7.65 -12.15
CA ALA A 19 12.94 -7.02 -11.59
C ALA A 19 12.80 -5.66 -12.29
N GLY A 20 11.84 -5.56 -13.22
CA GLY A 20 11.64 -4.36 -14.03
C GLY A 20 11.59 -3.10 -13.16
N GLU A 21 12.18 -2.02 -13.66
CA GLU A 21 12.17 -0.73 -12.98
C GLU A 21 10.72 -0.31 -12.69
N VAL A 22 10.45 0.03 -11.43
CA VAL A 22 9.12 0.46 -11.02
C VAL A 22 8.96 1.89 -11.53
N GLU A 23 7.96 2.11 -12.38
CA GLU A 23 7.60 3.45 -12.87
C GLU A 23 7.40 4.41 -11.70
N ASP A 24 8.01 5.59 -11.79
CA ASP A 24 7.92 6.63 -10.76
C ASP A 24 6.54 7.29 -10.74
N VAL A 25 6.19 7.92 -9.62
CA VAL A 25 4.97 8.71 -9.46
C VAL A 25 5.26 10.03 -8.76
N ASP A 26 4.73 11.12 -9.31
CA ASP A 26 4.82 12.44 -8.69
C ASP A 26 3.54 12.87 -8.00
N PHE A 27 3.66 13.81 -7.05
CA PHE A 27 2.54 14.48 -6.38
C PHE A 27 1.74 15.31 -7.38
N ILE A 28 0.41 15.32 -7.27
CA ILE A 28 -0.44 16.28 -8.00
C ILE A 28 -0.23 17.67 -7.40
N GLY A 29 0.06 17.73 -6.09
CA GLY A 29 0.37 18.97 -5.40
C GLY A 29 -0.88 19.74 -4.98
N LYS A 30 -0.66 20.86 -4.28
CA LYS A 30 -1.75 21.66 -3.69
C LYS A 30 -2.58 22.35 -4.78
N ASN A 31 -3.90 22.16 -4.73
CA ASN A 31 -4.83 22.97 -5.51
C ASN A 31 -5.19 24.26 -4.74
N LYS A 32 -5.25 25.40 -5.45
CA LYS A 32 -5.60 26.73 -4.91
C LYS A 32 -7.12 27.02 -4.95
N ASP A 33 -7.90 26.18 -5.60
CA ASP A 33 -9.34 26.27 -5.68
C ASP A 33 -9.98 26.14 -4.29
N ARG A 34 -11.19 26.67 -4.19
CA ARG A 34 -11.94 26.68 -2.94
C ARG A 34 -12.46 25.28 -2.62
N TYR A 35 -12.03 24.75 -1.48
CA TYR A 35 -12.62 23.55 -0.90
C TYR A 35 -13.94 23.87 -0.18
N VAL A 36 -14.88 22.93 -0.24
CA VAL A 36 -16.19 22.99 0.44
C VAL A 36 -16.25 22.01 1.62
N SER A 37 -17.24 22.17 2.50
CA SER A 37 -17.47 21.26 3.64
C SER A 37 -18.30 20.05 3.24
N THR A 38 -18.33 19.04 4.12
CA THR A 38 -19.22 17.86 4.01
C THR A 38 -20.71 18.18 3.84
N SER A 39 -21.16 19.35 4.27
CA SER A 39 -22.55 19.79 4.16
C SER A 39 -22.98 20.22 2.75
N ASP A 40 -22.01 20.49 1.86
CA ASP A 40 -22.25 20.91 0.47
C ASP A 40 -22.97 19.83 -0.33
N ALA A 41 -23.84 20.23 -1.27
CA ALA A 41 -24.63 19.30 -2.06
C ALA A 41 -23.76 18.39 -2.95
N ASN A 42 -22.71 18.93 -3.57
CA ASN A 42 -21.82 18.14 -4.42
C ASN A 42 -20.93 17.22 -3.57
N ALA A 43 -20.52 17.66 -2.39
CA ALA A 43 -19.78 16.80 -1.45
C ALA A 43 -20.64 15.60 -1.03
N LYS A 44 -21.94 15.81 -0.75
CA LYS A 44 -22.88 14.71 -0.43
C LYS A 44 -23.06 13.73 -1.58
N ILE A 45 -23.12 14.22 -2.83
CA ILE A 45 -23.20 13.37 -4.02
C ILE A 45 -21.96 12.48 -4.11
N LEU A 46 -20.76 13.07 -4.00
CA LEU A 46 -19.51 12.32 -4.02
C LEU A 46 -19.43 11.29 -2.87
N LEU A 47 -19.80 11.66 -1.65
CA LEU A 47 -19.82 10.74 -0.51
C LEU A 47 -20.80 9.58 -0.72
N ALA A 48 -21.96 9.83 -1.32
CA ALA A 48 -22.94 8.79 -1.64
C ALA A 48 -22.40 7.83 -2.72
N GLU A 49 -21.72 8.36 -3.74
CA GLU A 49 -21.06 7.57 -4.77
C GLU A 49 -19.98 6.66 -4.15
N ILE A 50 -19.08 7.21 -3.32
CA ILE A 50 -18.04 6.44 -2.63
C ILE A 50 -18.65 5.35 -1.76
N LYS A 51 -19.68 5.70 -0.96
CA LYS A 51 -20.38 4.74 -0.10
C LYS A 51 -21.00 3.59 -0.89
N SER A 52 -21.51 3.86 -2.10
CA SER A 52 -22.10 2.84 -2.96
C SER A 52 -21.09 1.81 -3.48
N LYS A 53 -19.81 2.17 -3.55
CA LYS A 53 -18.73 1.26 -3.98
C LYS A 53 -18.26 0.38 -2.84
N GLU A 54 -18.04 0.97 -1.67
CA GLU A 54 -17.57 0.30 -0.46
C GLU A 54 -18.48 -0.84 0.03
N THR A 55 -19.79 -0.76 -0.22
CA THR A 55 -20.71 -1.87 0.10
C THR A 55 -20.29 -3.18 -0.57
N ASN A 56 -19.59 -3.12 -1.70
CA ASN A 56 -19.07 -4.27 -2.44
C ASN A 56 -17.71 -4.77 -1.93
N TYR A 57 -17.10 -4.08 -0.96
CA TYR A 57 -15.87 -4.54 -0.32
C TYR A 57 -16.21 -5.76 0.54
N SER A 58 -15.33 -6.74 0.54
CA SER A 58 -15.52 -8.01 1.23
C SER A 58 -14.25 -8.41 1.95
N SER A 59 -14.38 -9.29 2.94
CA SER A 59 -13.28 -10.08 3.45
C SER A 59 -12.57 -10.80 2.28
N PHE A 60 -11.25 -11.00 2.40
CA PHE A 60 -10.49 -11.73 1.40
C PHE A 60 -9.25 -12.38 2.00
N LYS A 61 -8.73 -13.36 1.27
CA LYS A 61 -7.37 -13.86 1.41
C LYS A 61 -6.66 -13.80 0.07
N GLY A 62 -5.36 -13.59 0.09
CA GLY A 62 -4.59 -13.51 -1.13
C GLY A 62 -3.10 -13.75 -0.94
N GLU A 63 -2.44 -13.90 -2.07
CA GLU A 63 -0.99 -13.97 -2.20
C GLU A 63 -0.53 -12.72 -2.94
N PHE A 64 0.60 -12.15 -2.53
CA PHE A 64 1.17 -10.95 -3.13
C PHE A 64 2.68 -11.06 -3.28
N SER A 65 3.24 -10.23 -4.16
CA SER A 65 4.66 -9.87 -4.17
C SER A 65 4.79 -8.39 -3.86
N MET A 66 5.79 -8.03 -3.09
CA MET A 66 6.17 -6.65 -2.82
C MET A 66 7.60 -6.43 -3.32
N ASN A 67 7.79 -5.37 -4.11
CA ASN A 67 9.09 -4.92 -4.58
C ASN A 67 9.36 -3.53 -4.02
N ILE A 68 10.49 -3.35 -3.35
CA ILE A 68 10.95 -2.11 -2.76
C ILE A 68 12.21 -1.69 -3.50
N GLN A 69 12.19 -0.52 -4.13
CA GLN A 69 13.33 0.08 -4.81
C GLN A 69 13.77 1.33 -4.04
N VAL A 70 15.00 1.35 -3.56
CA VAL A 70 15.62 2.49 -2.89
C VAL A 70 16.56 3.15 -3.88
N PHE A 71 16.40 4.43 -4.20
CA PHE A 71 17.15 5.05 -5.30
C PHE A 71 18.49 5.68 -4.89
N VAL A 72 18.65 6.11 -3.64
CA VAL A 72 19.83 6.86 -3.17
C VAL A 72 20.21 6.39 -1.75
N PRO A 73 21.51 6.28 -1.41
CA PRO A 73 22.71 6.60 -2.19
C PRO A 73 23.13 5.52 -3.22
N LYS A 74 22.51 4.35 -3.20
CA LYS A 74 22.73 3.28 -4.20
C LYS A 74 21.38 2.65 -4.52
N LYS A 75 21.12 2.41 -5.81
CA LYS A 75 19.93 1.66 -6.24
C LYS A 75 19.99 0.26 -5.64
N ASP A 76 19.07 -0.03 -4.73
CA ASP A 76 18.90 -1.36 -4.15
C ASP A 76 17.44 -1.81 -4.33
N ASN A 77 17.27 -3.11 -4.55
CA ASN A 77 15.99 -3.73 -4.82
C ASN A 77 15.79 -4.88 -3.85
N PHE A 78 14.76 -4.76 -3.02
CA PHE A 78 14.32 -5.83 -2.13
C PHE A 78 12.97 -6.36 -2.61
N ALA A 79 12.87 -7.68 -2.80
CA ALA A 79 11.64 -8.35 -3.19
C ALA A 79 11.26 -9.38 -2.13
N VAL A 80 9.98 -9.40 -1.77
CA VAL A 80 9.42 -10.32 -0.80
C VAL A 80 8.05 -10.79 -1.27
N ASP A 81 7.75 -12.06 -1.03
CA ASP A 81 6.43 -12.60 -1.26
C ASP A 81 5.63 -12.61 0.04
N GLY A 82 4.32 -12.75 -0.05
CA GLY A 82 3.53 -12.85 1.16
C GLY A 82 2.11 -13.31 0.95
N LYS A 83 1.48 -13.58 2.09
CA LYS A 83 0.05 -13.84 2.19
C LYS A 83 -0.61 -12.74 2.97
N ILE A 84 -1.82 -12.40 2.57
CA ILE A 84 -2.65 -11.41 3.24
C ILE A 84 -4.03 -11.99 3.52
N PHE A 85 -4.54 -11.66 4.69
CA PHE A 85 -5.88 -11.99 5.13
C PHE A 85 -6.54 -10.72 5.65
N TYR A 86 -7.77 -10.47 5.26
CA TYR A 86 -8.56 -9.34 5.71
C TYR A 86 -9.95 -9.80 6.09
N SER A 87 -10.40 -9.37 7.27
CA SER A 87 -11.79 -9.53 7.72
C SER A 87 -12.49 -8.18 7.69
N LYS A 88 -13.57 -8.08 6.91
CA LYS A 88 -14.40 -6.89 6.85
C LYS A 88 -15.10 -6.59 8.17
N GLU A 89 -15.52 -7.63 8.88
CA GLU A 89 -16.27 -7.51 10.14
C GLU A 89 -15.44 -6.87 11.25
N SER A 90 -14.20 -7.35 11.43
CA SER A 90 -13.33 -6.87 12.51
C SER A 90 -12.37 -5.76 12.07
N GLY A 91 -12.22 -5.53 10.77
CA GLY A 91 -11.20 -4.64 10.22
C GLY A 91 -9.77 -5.17 10.38
N LEU A 92 -9.60 -6.43 10.79
CA LEU A 92 -8.26 -7.01 10.99
C LEU A 92 -7.61 -7.37 9.67
N VAL A 93 -6.31 -7.09 9.58
CA VAL A 93 -5.43 -7.50 8.49
C VAL A 93 -4.31 -8.35 9.06
N LYS A 94 -4.07 -9.55 8.52
CA LYS A 94 -2.86 -10.34 8.78
C LYS A 94 -2.00 -10.38 7.53
N ILE A 95 -0.73 -10.06 7.65
CA ILE A 95 0.28 -10.17 6.59
C ILE A 95 1.36 -11.15 7.05
N GLN A 96 1.66 -12.13 6.22
CA GLN A 96 2.79 -13.04 6.40
C GLN A 96 3.82 -12.73 5.32
N LEU A 97 5.01 -12.27 5.72
CA LEU A 97 6.13 -12.05 4.81
C LEU A 97 6.93 -13.34 4.66
N MET A 98 7.17 -13.71 3.41
CA MET A 98 7.74 -14.97 2.99
C MET A 98 8.96 -14.73 2.10
N ASP A 99 10.00 -15.54 2.26
CA ASP A 99 11.11 -15.50 1.32
C ASP A 99 10.66 -15.98 -0.07
N THR A 100 11.22 -15.40 -1.13
CA THR A 100 10.82 -15.66 -2.51
C THR A 100 11.22 -17.05 -3.02
N PHE A 101 12.17 -17.73 -2.38
CA PHE A 101 12.73 -18.99 -2.87
C PHE A 101 11.99 -20.21 -2.32
N PHE A 102 11.84 -20.27 -1.00
CA PHE A 102 11.27 -21.42 -0.28
C PHE A 102 9.88 -21.13 0.27
N GLY A 103 9.44 -19.86 0.28
CA GLY A 103 8.15 -19.49 0.83
C GLY A 103 8.07 -19.64 2.36
N LEU A 104 9.20 -19.58 3.06
CA LEU A 104 9.26 -19.64 4.52
C LEU A 104 8.83 -18.29 5.10
N VAL A 105 7.89 -18.33 6.03
CA VAL A 105 7.42 -17.14 6.75
C VAL A 105 8.51 -16.69 7.73
N PHE A 106 9.03 -15.48 7.53
CA PHE A 106 10.06 -14.90 8.41
C PHE A 106 9.53 -13.75 9.29
N SER A 107 8.34 -13.24 9.00
CA SER A 107 7.65 -12.25 9.82
C SER A 107 6.14 -12.32 9.63
N GLU A 108 5.41 -12.23 10.73
CA GLU A 108 3.96 -12.06 10.72
C GLU A 108 3.58 -10.70 11.30
N LEU A 109 2.58 -10.07 10.69
CA LEU A 109 1.98 -8.83 11.14
C LEU A 109 0.48 -9.01 11.27
N ILE A 110 -0.11 -8.49 12.35
CA ILE A 110 -1.56 -8.37 12.53
C ILE A 110 -1.86 -6.89 12.83
N ALA A 111 -2.72 -6.27 12.04
CA ALA A 111 -3.11 -4.87 12.20
C ALA A 111 -4.62 -4.74 12.38
N SER A 112 -5.01 -3.83 13.27
CA SER A 112 -6.38 -3.34 13.45
C SER A 112 -6.44 -1.86 13.03
N PRO A 113 -7.60 -1.19 13.10
CA PRO A 113 -7.66 0.25 12.84
C PRO A 113 -6.78 1.10 13.77
N THR A 114 -6.38 0.59 14.94
CA THR A 114 -5.73 1.37 16.00
C THR A 114 -4.30 0.92 16.32
N GLU A 115 -3.94 -0.32 16.04
CA GLU A 115 -2.64 -0.87 16.41
C GLU A 115 -2.11 -1.88 15.39
N ILE A 116 -0.81 -2.14 15.49
CA ILE A 116 -0.08 -3.12 14.71
C ILE A 116 0.74 -3.98 15.66
N GLN A 117 0.61 -5.29 15.51
CA GLN A 117 1.39 -6.30 16.20
C GLN A 117 2.30 -7.00 15.19
N ILE A 118 3.57 -7.21 15.54
CA ILE A 118 4.57 -7.82 14.66
C ILE A 118 5.25 -8.94 15.44
N LYS A 119 5.40 -10.11 14.81
CA LYS A 119 6.13 -11.26 15.35
C LYS A 119 7.17 -11.72 14.32
N PRO A 120 8.45 -11.32 14.48
CA PRO A 120 9.54 -11.84 13.68
C PRO A 120 9.86 -13.29 14.07
N THR A 121 10.13 -14.16 13.10
CA THR A 121 10.52 -15.55 13.37
C THR A 121 11.86 -15.65 14.10
N SER A 122 12.74 -14.65 13.96
CA SER A 122 14.08 -14.62 14.58
C SER A 122 14.06 -14.48 16.11
N THR A 123 13.07 -13.76 16.65
CA THR A 123 12.96 -13.50 18.09
C THR A 123 11.75 -14.17 18.72
N ASN A 124 10.74 -14.52 17.93
CA ASN A 124 9.42 -15.01 18.37
C ASN A 124 8.72 -14.11 19.39
N LYS A 125 9.19 -12.87 19.57
CA LYS A 125 8.61 -11.89 20.50
C LYS A 125 7.63 -11.01 19.73
N VAL A 126 6.40 -10.92 20.24
CA VAL A 126 5.40 -9.99 19.71
C VAL A 126 5.74 -8.58 20.18
N THR A 127 5.80 -7.66 19.24
CA THR A 127 5.90 -6.21 19.50
C THR A 127 4.62 -5.53 19.04
N THR A 128 4.04 -4.70 19.90
CA THR A 128 2.84 -3.92 19.60
C THR A 128 3.19 -2.44 19.50
N GLN A 129 2.67 -1.78 18.48
CA GLN A 129 2.77 -0.34 18.29
C GLN A 129 1.41 0.24 17.86
N PRO A 130 1.14 1.54 18.11
CA PRO A 130 -0.01 2.21 17.53
C PRO A 130 0.01 2.13 15.99
N MET A 131 -1.17 2.25 15.37
CA MET A 131 -1.29 2.37 13.92
C MET A 131 -0.43 3.53 13.43
N GLY A 132 0.48 3.23 12.52
CA GLY A 132 1.56 4.11 12.11
C GLY A 132 2.50 3.39 11.17
N ASP A 133 3.69 3.94 10.97
CA ASP A 133 4.62 3.42 9.97
C ASP A 133 5.28 2.13 10.41
N LEU A 134 5.51 1.27 9.42
CA LEU A 134 6.34 0.10 9.58
C LEU A 134 7.76 0.43 9.21
N LEU A 135 8.69 0.08 10.10
CA LEU A 135 10.11 0.16 9.82
C LEU A 135 10.58 -1.21 9.35
N LEU A 136 10.86 -1.31 8.05
CA LEU A 136 11.42 -2.51 7.45
C LEU A 136 12.93 -2.38 7.43
N GLN A 137 13.65 -3.34 8.02
CA GLN A 137 15.10 -3.35 7.92
C GLN A 137 15.53 -4.10 6.66
N ASP A 138 16.26 -3.43 5.78
CA ASP A 138 16.91 -4.08 4.65
C ASP A 138 17.93 -5.11 5.18
N PRO A 139 17.80 -6.40 4.83
CA PRO A 139 18.70 -7.43 5.31
C PRO A 139 20.14 -7.23 4.84
N ASN A 140 20.35 -6.62 3.67
CA ASN A 140 21.65 -6.40 3.04
C ASN A 140 22.35 -5.16 3.60
N THR A 141 21.66 -4.01 3.60
CA THR A 141 22.27 -2.72 3.99
C THR A 141 22.06 -2.35 5.44
N LYS A 142 21.18 -3.07 6.16
CA LYS A 142 20.70 -2.74 7.52
C LYS A 142 19.98 -1.40 7.64
N LYS A 143 19.77 -0.68 6.53
CA LYS A 143 19.00 0.57 6.52
C LYS A 143 17.54 0.30 6.85
N SER A 144 16.94 1.24 7.58
CA SER A 144 15.51 1.21 7.89
C SER A 144 14.74 1.91 6.78
N ILE A 145 13.75 1.23 6.23
CA ILE A 145 12.83 1.72 5.21
C ILE A 145 11.49 1.98 5.90
N GLN A 146 11.03 3.23 5.83
CA GLN A 146 9.76 3.64 6.41
C GLN A 146 8.62 3.39 5.41
N LEU A 147 7.76 2.43 5.72
CA LEU A 147 6.57 2.10 4.96
C LEU A 147 5.37 2.84 5.55
N PRO A 148 4.66 3.70 4.79
CA PRO A 148 3.48 4.42 5.25
C PRO A 148 2.26 3.48 5.36
N PHE A 149 2.31 2.57 6.33
CA PHE A 149 1.36 1.48 6.47
C PHE A 149 -0.10 1.93 6.65
N PRO A 150 -0.44 3.08 7.29
CA PRO A 150 -1.83 3.54 7.35
C PRO A 150 -2.46 3.73 5.98
N VAL A 151 -1.67 4.19 4.99
CA VAL A 151 -2.13 4.38 3.61
C VAL A 151 -2.41 3.04 2.94
N ILE A 152 -1.50 2.07 3.13
CA ILE A 152 -1.67 0.71 2.59
C ILE A 152 -2.86 0.02 3.25
N TYR A 153 -3.02 0.16 4.56
CA TYR A 153 -4.15 -0.36 5.32
C TYR A 153 -5.47 0.16 4.74
N GLN A 154 -5.61 1.46 4.48
CA GLN A 154 -6.81 2.05 3.89
C GLN A 154 -7.16 1.48 2.51
N TYR A 155 -6.18 1.18 1.67
CA TYR A 155 -6.43 0.50 0.39
C TYR A 155 -6.89 -0.94 0.55
N LEU A 156 -6.32 -1.65 1.54
CA LEU A 156 -6.63 -3.05 1.78
C LEU A 156 -7.99 -3.26 2.45
N THR A 157 -8.43 -2.30 3.26
CA THR A 157 -9.65 -2.44 4.08
C THR A 157 -10.80 -1.55 3.62
N GLY A 158 -10.52 -0.52 2.82
CA GLY A 158 -11.49 0.52 2.52
C GLY A 158 -11.88 1.39 3.71
N SER A 159 -11.13 1.35 4.81
CA SER A 159 -11.49 2.00 6.08
C SER A 159 -11.24 3.52 6.10
N PHE A 160 -11.64 4.24 5.05
CA PHE A 160 -11.47 5.69 4.94
C PHE A 160 -12.76 6.47 5.25
N GLN A 161 -13.93 5.83 5.32
CA GLN A 161 -15.21 6.52 5.59
C GLN A 161 -15.25 7.41 6.83
N PRO A 162 -14.79 6.96 8.01
CA PRO A 162 -14.84 7.81 9.20
C PRO A 162 -14.04 9.11 9.01
N GLU A 163 -13.02 9.05 8.17
CA GLU A 163 -12.16 10.18 7.86
C GLU A 163 -12.82 11.16 6.89
N ILE A 164 -13.31 10.64 5.74
CA ILE A 164 -13.87 11.47 4.67
C ILE A 164 -15.25 12.04 5.01
N THR A 165 -15.98 11.43 5.95
CA THR A 165 -17.27 11.96 6.44
C THR A 165 -17.12 12.92 7.62
N SER A 166 -15.91 13.07 8.17
CA SER A 166 -15.69 13.95 9.32
C SER A 166 -15.96 15.42 8.99
N SER A 167 -16.33 16.22 10.00
CA SER A 167 -16.51 17.67 9.84
C SER A 167 -15.23 18.41 9.45
N LYS A 168 -14.07 17.77 9.58
CA LYS A 168 -12.76 18.30 9.17
C LYS A 168 -12.45 18.03 7.70
N ALA A 169 -13.18 17.14 7.03
CA ALA A 169 -12.98 16.84 5.62
C ALA A 169 -13.39 18.04 4.74
N ARG A 170 -12.53 18.35 3.78
CA ARG A 170 -12.67 19.45 2.84
C ARG A 170 -12.67 18.90 1.43
N PHE A 171 -13.60 19.33 0.58
CA PHE A 171 -13.87 18.70 -0.70
C PHE A 171 -13.56 19.64 -1.85
N LEU A 172 -12.82 19.15 -2.83
CA LEU A 172 -12.71 19.75 -4.14
C LEU A 172 -13.42 18.81 -5.14
N THR A 173 -14.72 19.00 -5.26
CA THR A 173 -15.63 18.07 -5.96
C THR A 173 -15.41 18.01 -7.48
N LYS A 174 -14.81 19.04 -8.08
CA LYS A 174 -14.41 19.02 -9.51
C LYS A 174 -13.32 17.99 -9.82
N GLU A 175 -12.51 17.65 -8.82
CA GLU A 175 -11.41 16.68 -8.93
C GLU A 175 -11.71 15.39 -8.14
N ASN A 176 -12.92 15.25 -7.58
CA ASN A 176 -13.25 14.16 -6.66
C ASN A 176 -12.19 13.98 -5.54
N ARG A 177 -11.68 15.11 -5.06
CA ARG A 177 -10.56 15.19 -4.12
C ARG A 177 -11.05 15.59 -2.73
N ILE A 178 -10.55 14.91 -1.71
CA ILE A 178 -10.90 15.17 -0.30
C ILE A 178 -9.62 15.41 0.48
N LEU A 179 -9.48 16.62 1.03
CA LEU A 179 -8.40 17.00 1.94
C LEU A 179 -8.84 16.77 3.38
N LEU A 180 -7.97 16.17 4.18
CA LEU A 180 -8.13 15.99 5.60
C LEU A 180 -6.84 16.31 6.36
N GLU A 181 -6.93 17.28 7.27
CA GLU A 181 -5.84 17.61 8.18
C GLU A 181 -5.98 16.80 9.48
N LYS A 182 -4.99 15.95 9.74
CA LYS A 182 -4.84 15.17 10.96
C LYS A 182 -3.71 15.73 11.82
N SER A 183 -3.55 15.22 13.04
CA SER A 183 -2.47 15.62 13.94
C SER A 183 -1.08 15.26 13.40
N ASP A 184 -0.97 14.22 12.59
CA ASP A 184 0.30 13.77 12.02
C ASP A 184 0.60 14.39 10.65
N GLY A 185 -0.40 14.90 9.92
CA GLY A 185 -0.17 15.47 8.60
C GLY A 185 -1.44 15.76 7.81
N ALA A 186 -1.24 16.22 6.58
CA ALA A 186 -2.31 16.43 5.61
C ALA A 186 -2.42 15.20 4.69
N TYR A 187 -3.64 14.70 4.55
CA TYR A 187 -4.00 13.59 3.68
C TYR A 187 -4.92 14.09 2.57
N GLU A 188 -4.67 13.66 1.34
CA GLU A 188 -5.52 13.96 0.20
C GLU A 188 -5.92 12.67 -0.49
N TYR A 189 -7.22 12.42 -0.54
CA TYR A 189 -7.83 11.27 -1.17
C TYR A 189 -8.37 11.68 -2.53
N PHE A 190 -8.09 10.89 -3.56
CA PHE A 190 -8.59 11.13 -4.91
C PHE A 190 -9.42 9.92 -5.33
N PHE A 191 -10.66 10.20 -5.70
CA PHE A 191 -11.62 9.19 -6.10
C PHE A 191 -11.91 9.26 -7.60
N GLU A 192 -12.10 8.10 -8.21
CA GLU A 192 -12.51 7.98 -9.60
C GLU A 192 -13.68 7.01 -9.66
N GLU A 193 -14.84 7.47 -10.12
CA GLU A 193 -16.10 6.72 -10.08
C GLU A 193 -16.44 6.18 -8.68
N GLY A 194 -16.15 6.96 -7.63
CA GLY A 194 -16.35 6.59 -6.23
C GLY A 194 -15.32 5.61 -5.65
N GLU A 195 -14.38 5.10 -6.45
CA GLU A 195 -13.32 4.20 -5.99
C GLU A 195 -12.06 4.99 -5.60
N LEU A 196 -11.41 4.61 -4.49
CA LEU A 196 -10.17 5.25 -4.06
C LEU A 196 -9.03 4.89 -5.03
N GLY A 197 -8.55 5.88 -5.79
CA GLY A 197 -7.49 5.68 -6.78
C GLY A 197 -6.11 6.14 -6.31
N ARG A 198 -6.08 7.14 -5.42
CA ARG A 198 -4.83 7.76 -4.98
C ARG A 198 -4.96 8.38 -3.58
N ILE A 199 -3.88 8.29 -2.81
CA ILE A 199 -3.70 8.99 -1.54
C ILE A 199 -2.36 9.73 -1.59
N GLU A 200 -2.38 11.02 -1.28
CA GLU A 200 -1.17 11.80 -0.99
C GLU A 200 -1.11 12.14 0.49
N LEU A 201 0.08 12.03 1.07
CA LEU A 201 0.38 12.33 2.45
C LEU A 201 1.55 13.30 2.51
N VAL A 202 1.39 14.37 3.29
CA VAL A 202 2.49 15.22 3.75
C VAL A 202 2.46 15.24 5.27
N SER A 203 3.44 14.60 5.90
CA SER A 203 3.54 14.47 7.35
C SER A 203 4.83 15.08 7.89
N PRO A 204 4.77 16.30 8.46
CA PRO A 204 5.88 16.89 9.20
C PRO A 204 6.26 16.04 10.43
N LEU A 205 5.26 15.50 11.14
CA LEU A 205 5.47 14.70 12.35
C LEU A 205 6.24 13.41 12.04
N ARG A 206 5.89 12.72 10.95
CA ARG A 206 6.56 11.49 10.50
C ARG A 206 7.78 11.77 9.61
N LYS A 207 8.09 13.05 9.37
CA LYS A 207 9.20 13.53 8.54
C LYS A 207 9.20 12.91 7.14
N LEU A 208 8.05 12.78 6.50
CA LEU A 208 7.94 12.25 5.14
C LEU A 208 6.81 12.87 4.33
N LYS A 209 6.91 12.71 3.01
CA LYS A 209 5.79 12.77 2.08
C LYS A 209 5.63 11.40 1.42
N ALA A 210 4.40 10.98 1.14
CA ALA A 210 4.14 9.79 0.37
C ALA A 210 3.04 10.02 -0.66
N VAL A 211 3.15 9.37 -1.81
CA VAL A 211 2.08 9.24 -2.79
C VAL A 211 1.85 7.76 -3.02
N SER A 212 0.61 7.32 -2.93
CA SER A 212 0.22 5.94 -3.18
C SER A 212 -0.93 5.90 -4.18
N LEU A 213 -0.84 5.04 -5.20
CA LEU A 213 -1.80 4.95 -6.28
C LEU A 213 -2.13 3.50 -6.65
N VAL A 214 -3.38 3.27 -7.04
CA VAL A 214 -3.83 2.01 -7.63
C VAL A 214 -3.46 1.98 -9.11
N LYS A 215 -2.70 0.97 -9.54
CA LYS A 215 -2.23 0.87 -10.95
C LYS A 215 -3.23 0.19 -11.90
N GLU A 216 -4.39 -0.22 -11.42
CA GLU A 216 -5.41 -0.84 -12.26
C GLU A 216 -6.08 0.15 -13.20
N LYS A 217 -6.18 -0.23 -14.47
CA LYS A 217 -7.00 0.47 -15.48
C LYS A 217 -8.48 0.08 -15.42
N ASP A 218 -8.79 -1.08 -14.83
CA ASP A 218 -10.17 -1.56 -14.70
C ASP A 218 -10.79 -1.04 -13.39
N LEU A 219 -11.76 -0.13 -13.54
CA LEU A 219 -12.43 0.54 -12.43
C LEU A 219 -13.45 -0.35 -11.72
N LYS A 220 -13.85 -1.50 -12.29
CA LYS A 220 -14.96 -2.31 -11.76
C LYS A 220 -14.59 -3.28 -10.63
N LEU A 221 -13.30 -3.52 -10.40
CA LEU A 221 -12.81 -4.54 -9.45
C LEU A 221 -11.58 -4.05 -8.67
N LYS A 222 -11.72 -2.91 -7.98
CA LYS A 222 -10.62 -2.24 -7.27
C LYS A 222 -10.39 -2.70 -5.83
N HIS A 223 -11.23 -3.56 -5.25
CA HIS A 223 -11.06 -4.03 -3.86
C HIS A 223 -10.97 -5.57 -3.71
N PRO A 224 -9.89 -6.09 -3.10
CA PRO A 224 -8.64 -5.36 -2.85
C PRO A 224 -7.96 -4.95 -4.17
N PRO A 225 -7.15 -3.88 -4.19
CA PRO A 225 -6.41 -3.51 -5.39
C PRO A 225 -5.48 -4.65 -5.82
N LYS A 226 -5.44 -4.95 -7.11
CA LYS A 226 -4.44 -5.85 -7.72
C LYS A 226 -3.03 -5.29 -7.61
N SER A 227 -2.85 -3.97 -7.65
CA SER A 227 -1.53 -3.34 -7.58
C SER A 227 -1.58 -1.95 -6.96
N ILE A 228 -0.76 -1.75 -5.93
CA ILE A 228 -0.56 -0.46 -5.26
C ILE A 228 0.90 -0.06 -5.44
N LEU A 229 1.14 1.14 -5.97
CA LEU A 229 2.45 1.75 -6.05
C LEU A 229 2.53 2.91 -5.07
N THR A 230 3.53 2.89 -4.20
CA THR A 230 3.77 3.93 -3.21
C THR A 230 5.17 4.49 -3.35
N LYS A 231 5.31 5.81 -3.54
CA LYS A 231 6.57 6.54 -3.40
C LYS A 231 6.62 7.20 -2.04
N VAL A 232 7.74 7.03 -1.34
CA VAL A 232 8.02 7.66 -0.05
C VAL A 232 9.25 8.55 -0.21
N ILE A 233 9.16 9.78 0.29
CA ILE A 233 10.20 10.79 0.24
C ILE A 233 10.37 11.36 1.66
N PRO A 234 11.50 11.11 2.35
CA PRO A 234 11.79 11.75 3.62
C PRO A 234 11.87 13.28 3.48
N LEU A 235 11.35 14.00 4.46
CA LEU A 235 11.42 15.46 4.50
C LEU A 235 12.86 15.90 4.81
N GLY A 236 13.40 16.76 3.96
CA GLY A 236 14.78 17.27 4.08
C GLY A 236 15.80 16.47 3.30
N GLU A 237 15.44 15.30 2.77
CA GLU A 237 16.32 14.42 1.99
C GLU A 237 15.64 14.02 0.68
N GLU A 238 15.27 14.99 -0.15
CA GLU A 238 14.47 14.78 -1.37
C GLU A 238 15.12 13.83 -2.40
N LYS A 239 16.42 13.57 -2.28
CA LYS A 239 17.14 12.59 -3.10
C LYS A 239 16.91 11.16 -2.64
N GLU A 240 16.63 10.92 -1.36
CA GLU A 240 16.31 9.61 -0.85
C GLU A 240 14.82 9.35 -1.13
N ASN A 241 14.53 8.47 -2.07
CA ASN A 241 13.16 8.04 -2.29
C ASN A 241 13.10 6.52 -2.40
N VAL A 242 11.94 6.01 -1.97
CA VAL A 242 11.63 4.59 -1.94
C VAL A 242 10.36 4.38 -2.75
N LEU A 243 10.43 3.51 -3.76
CA LEU A 243 9.26 3.03 -4.48
C LEU A 243 8.89 1.64 -3.96
N ILE A 244 7.62 1.45 -3.64
CA ILE A 244 7.08 0.24 -3.04
C ILE A 244 5.92 -0.21 -3.90
N LEU A 245 6.08 -1.33 -4.59
CA LEU A 245 5.08 -1.90 -5.47
C LEU A 245 4.56 -3.21 -4.89
N ILE A 246 3.32 -3.19 -4.41
CA ILE A 246 2.60 -4.38 -3.95
C ILE A 246 1.72 -4.86 -5.09
N LYS A 247 1.86 -6.12 -5.49
CA LYS A 247 1.05 -6.77 -6.53
C LYS A 247 0.40 -8.04 -5.98
N MET A 248 -0.92 -8.10 -6.02
CA MET A 248 -1.68 -9.31 -5.72
C MET A 248 -1.50 -10.31 -6.86
N LYS A 249 -1.04 -11.52 -6.53
CA LYS A 249 -0.92 -12.65 -7.46
C LYS A 249 -2.23 -13.43 -7.55
N LYS A 250 -2.89 -13.62 -6.41
CA LYS A 250 -4.14 -14.37 -6.29
C LYS A 250 -5.00 -13.76 -5.18
N VAL A 251 -6.30 -13.64 -5.44
CA VAL A 251 -7.28 -13.12 -4.47
C VAL A 251 -8.49 -14.04 -4.45
N SER A 252 -8.95 -14.37 -3.25
CA SER A 252 -10.21 -15.07 -3.01
C SER A 252 -11.05 -14.23 -2.05
N LYS A 253 -12.20 -13.74 -2.53
CA LYS A 253 -13.20 -13.06 -1.68
C LYS A 253 -13.91 -14.12 -0.85
N THR A 254 -13.74 -14.08 0.46
CA THR A 254 -14.26 -15.07 1.40
C THR A 254 -14.17 -14.50 2.80
N GLU A 255 -15.07 -14.94 3.68
CA GLU A 255 -14.90 -14.68 5.11
C GLU A 255 -13.62 -15.32 5.65
N VAL A 256 -13.00 -14.62 6.60
CA VAL A 256 -11.76 -15.01 7.25
C VAL A 256 -12.04 -15.18 8.74
N PRO A 257 -11.95 -16.42 9.29
CA PRO A 257 -12.20 -16.66 10.71
C PRO A 257 -11.25 -15.87 11.61
N GLU A 258 -11.73 -15.41 12.77
CA GLU A 258 -10.90 -14.69 13.75
C GLU A 258 -9.66 -15.47 14.21
N SER A 259 -9.71 -16.81 14.18
CA SER A 259 -8.58 -17.68 14.53
C SER A 259 -7.36 -17.48 13.63
N VAL A 260 -7.54 -16.94 12.42
CA VAL A 260 -6.44 -16.58 11.51
C VAL A 260 -5.62 -15.42 12.07
N PHE A 261 -6.25 -14.50 12.80
CA PHE A 261 -5.62 -13.28 13.36
C PHE A 261 -5.01 -13.55 14.74
N ARG A 262 -4.27 -14.66 14.83
CA ARG A 262 -3.46 -15.05 15.99
C ARG A 262 -2.06 -15.41 15.52
N PHE A 263 -1.09 -15.34 16.44
CA PHE A 263 0.31 -15.68 16.22
C PHE A 263 0.66 -17.13 16.59
#